data_AF-A0A9D6HHB8-F1
#
_entry.id   AF-A0A9D6HHB8-F1
#
_cell.length_a   1.000
_cell.length_b   1.000
_cell.length_c   1.000
_cell.angle_alpha   90.00
_cell.angle_beta   90.00
_cell.angle_gamma   90.00
#
_symmetry.space_group_name_H-M   'P 1'
#
loop_
_entity.id
_entity.type
_entity.pdbx_description
1 polymer ?
#
loop_
_entity_poly.entity_id
_entity_poly.type
_entity_poly.pdbx_seq_one_letter_code
_entity_poly.pdbx_strand_id
1 'polypeptide(L)'
;MPFSYYARLSRAQQVIYRQSDSVTEVRLDRPGELHVLVDALGTALGSEERARTQAATERLIAGIVYKLGLPRVRVEVLAARPHARWGELHGLYTAERGQAPKIQLWMRTAKQKRVVAFRTYLRTLLHEVGHHVDYTLLRLKDSYHTQGFYQRESSLFHQLVPERTTTMATMEDVARQPLAQRLARMERTADDLAAALAGQSEAALSRRPDPKNWAAKEVVCHLRDTEEFFMVRFESIMAMDDPKFLGAHPDRWAEERQYLRNDAAAALAAFRTRRQESLDYLKKLAPGDLRRGGIHPVRGRMTIDDFVGLMAWHDDNHIDQLKRALDGTA
;
A
#
# COMPACT_ATOMS: atom_id res chain seq x y z
N MET A 1 4.99 -22.13 -6.68
CA MET A 1 5.77 -22.70 -7.81
C MET A 1 7.20 -22.22 -7.70
N PRO A 2 8.21 -23.09 -7.78
CA PRO A 2 9.61 -22.67 -7.63
C PRO A 2 10.04 -21.71 -8.76
N PHE A 3 10.99 -20.82 -8.46
CA PHE A 3 11.50 -19.87 -9.45
C PHE A 3 12.22 -20.58 -10.61
N SER A 4 12.29 -19.93 -11.77
CA SER A 4 12.83 -20.50 -13.02
C SER A 4 14.29 -20.97 -12.95
N TYR A 5 15.08 -20.50 -11.96
CA TYR A 5 16.45 -20.94 -11.74
C TYR A 5 16.55 -22.24 -10.93
N TYR A 6 15.48 -22.68 -10.26
CA TYR A 6 15.49 -23.88 -9.42
C TYR A 6 15.90 -25.15 -10.17
N ALA A 7 15.43 -25.31 -11.41
CA ALA A 7 15.77 -26.45 -12.26
C ALA A 7 17.27 -26.52 -12.62
N ARG A 8 18.00 -25.39 -12.49
CA ARG A 8 19.45 -25.30 -12.75
C ARG A 8 20.29 -25.60 -11.51
N LEU A 9 19.67 -25.77 -10.34
CA LEU A 9 20.36 -26.10 -9.10
C LEU A 9 20.69 -27.59 -9.03
N SER A 10 21.85 -27.93 -8.48
CA SER A 10 22.18 -29.32 -8.13
C SER A 10 21.21 -29.88 -7.09
N ARG A 11 21.13 -31.21 -6.95
CA ARG A 11 20.25 -31.85 -5.96
C ARG A 11 20.48 -31.34 -4.53
N ALA A 12 21.74 -31.15 -4.14
CA ALA A 12 22.10 -30.61 -2.82
C ALA A 12 21.59 -29.17 -2.64
N GLN A 13 21.73 -28.32 -3.66
CA GLN A 13 21.23 -26.94 -3.64
C GLN A 13 19.70 -26.88 -3.64
N GLN A 14 19.02 -27.77 -4.36
CA GLN A 14 17.56 -27.86 -4.31
C GLN A 14 17.04 -28.25 -2.92
N VAL A 15 17.77 -29.07 -2.16
CA VAL A 15 17.42 -29.38 -0.77
C VAL A 15 17.49 -28.10 0.10
N ILE A 16 18.58 -27.34 -0.01
CA ILE A 16 18.73 -26.05 0.70
C ILE A 16 17.64 -25.07 0.29
N TYR A 17 17.35 -24.96 -1.01
CA TYR A 17 16.27 -24.13 -1.53
C TYR A 17 14.94 -24.49 -0.87
N ARG A 18 14.55 -25.78 -0.86
CA ARG A 18 13.27 -26.22 -0.28
C ARG A 18 13.22 -25.98 1.23
N GLN A 19 14.34 -26.16 1.94
CA GLN A 19 14.43 -25.84 3.37
C GLN A 19 14.25 -24.33 3.64
N SER A 20 14.82 -23.47 2.80
CA SER A 20 14.55 -22.03 2.86
C SER A 20 13.08 -21.73 2.55
N ASP A 21 12.52 -22.35 1.51
CA ASP A 21 11.14 -22.11 1.06
C ASP A 21 10.08 -22.54 2.09
N SER A 22 10.38 -23.54 2.94
CA SER A 22 9.44 -24.04 3.95
C SER A 22 9.25 -23.12 5.15
N VAL A 23 10.16 -22.16 5.39
CA VAL A 23 10.04 -21.21 6.49
C VAL A 23 9.50 -19.89 5.94
N THR A 24 8.27 -19.53 6.28
CA THR A 24 7.61 -18.37 5.67
C THR A 24 7.51 -17.16 6.59
N GLU A 25 7.83 -17.33 7.88
CA GLU A 25 7.67 -16.31 8.92
C GLU A 25 8.90 -16.26 9.83
N VAL A 26 9.24 -15.07 10.31
CA VAL A 26 10.22 -14.84 11.39
C VAL A 26 9.57 -13.90 12.40
N ARG A 27 9.44 -14.35 13.65
CA ARG A 27 8.74 -13.60 14.70
C ARG A 27 9.71 -12.83 15.58
N LEU A 28 9.44 -11.54 15.74
CA LEU A 28 10.12 -10.67 16.69
C LEU A 28 9.39 -10.74 18.04
N ASP A 29 10.13 -10.88 19.14
CA ASP A 29 9.55 -10.66 20.47
C ASP A 29 9.19 -9.17 20.65
N ARG A 30 7.93 -8.89 21.00
CA ARG A 30 7.40 -7.53 21.24
C ARG A 30 7.87 -6.50 20.18
N PRO A 31 7.46 -6.66 18.90
CA PRO A 31 7.95 -5.82 17.81
C PRO A 31 7.62 -4.33 17.97
N GLY A 32 6.57 -4.00 18.73
CA GLY A 32 6.18 -2.62 19.03
C GLY A 32 7.28 -1.78 19.69
N GLU A 33 8.19 -2.40 20.44
CA GLU A 33 9.34 -1.71 21.03
C GLU A 33 10.35 -1.20 19.99
N LEU A 34 10.31 -1.75 18.77
CA LEU A 34 11.18 -1.34 17.67
C LEU A 34 10.56 -0.21 16.80
N HIS A 35 9.27 0.09 16.95
CA HIS A 35 8.58 1.10 16.12
C HIS A 35 9.22 2.49 16.23
N VAL A 36 9.63 2.90 17.44
CA VAL A 36 10.35 4.15 17.65
C VAL A 36 11.68 4.21 16.89
N LEU A 37 12.36 3.07 16.71
CA LEU A 37 13.60 2.98 15.95
C LEU A 37 13.34 3.03 14.44
N VAL A 38 12.22 2.47 13.99
CA VAL A 38 11.73 2.54 12.61
C VAL A 38 11.40 3.98 12.22
N ASP A 39 10.69 4.71 13.09
CA ASP A 39 10.38 6.13 12.89
C ASP A 39 11.63 7.01 12.90
N ALA A 40 12.57 6.73 13.81
CA ALA A 40 13.86 7.42 13.86
C ALA A 40 14.68 7.19 12.58
N LEU A 41 14.62 5.98 12.00
CA LEU A 41 15.24 5.69 10.71
C LEU A 41 14.60 6.48 9.57
N GLY A 42 13.26 6.55 9.52
CA GLY A 42 12.56 7.35 8.52
C GLY A 42 12.95 8.82 8.57
N THR A 43 12.98 9.39 9.78
CA THR A 43 13.41 10.78 10.02
C THR A 43 14.86 11.02 9.60
N ALA A 44 15.78 10.12 9.98
CA ALA A 44 17.19 10.23 9.65
C ALA A 44 17.47 10.10 8.14
N LEU A 45 16.75 9.22 7.45
CA LEU A 45 16.85 9.06 6.00
C LEU A 45 16.33 10.32 5.29
N GLY A 46 15.20 10.87 5.75
CA GLY A 46 14.61 12.09 5.20
C GLY A 46 15.46 13.35 5.39
N SER A 47 16.34 13.39 6.40
CA SER A 47 17.28 14.50 6.59
C SER A 47 18.46 14.49 5.61
N GLU A 48 18.56 13.43 4.79
CA GLU A 48 19.63 13.17 3.83
C GLU A 48 21.07 13.08 4.40
N GLU A 49 21.21 13.09 5.74
CA GLU A 49 22.49 13.02 6.43
C GLU A 49 22.93 11.55 6.59
N ARG A 50 24.01 11.18 5.90
CA ARG A 50 24.54 9.80 5.94
C ARG A 50 24.89 9.32 7.34
N ALA A 51 25.52 10.16 8.16
CA ALA A 51 25.91 9.80 9.52
C ALA A 51 24.70 9.53 10.43
N ARG A 52 23.62 10.32 10.29
CA ARG A 52 22.37 10.08 11.03
C ARG A 52 21.68 8.81 10.55
N THR A 53 21.62 8.60 9.24
CA THR A 53 21.05 7.39 8.65
C THR A 53 21.82 6.15 9.11
N GLN A 54 23.16 6.19 9.10
CA GLN A 54 24.04 5.14 9.64
C GLN A 54 23.65 4.77 11.08
N ALA A 55 23.65 5.74 11.98
CA ALA A 55 23.38 5.50 13.40
C ALA A 55 21.94 5.00 13.66
N ALA A 56 20.96 5.46 12.87
CA ALA A 56 19.59 4.97 12.97
C ALA A 56 19.46 3.53 12.47
N THR A 57 20.08 3.20 11.33
CA THR A 57 20.11 1.84 10.77
C THR A 57 20.80 0.86 11.71
N GLU A 58 21.93 1.23 12.30
CA GLU A 58 22.64 0.41 13.30
C GLU A 58 21.78 0.09 14.51
N ARG A 59 21.08 1.09 15.08
CA ARG A 59 20.20 0.89 16.24
C ARG A 59 19.02 -0.03 15.91
N LEU A 60 18.37 0.18 14.76
CA LEU A 60 17.25 -0.67 14.34
C LEU A 60 17.70 -2.12 14.16
N ILE A 61 18.82 -2.35 13.47
CA ILE A 61 19.37 -3.69 13.26
C ILE A 61 19.77 -4.34 14.57
N ALA A 62 20.46 -3.62 15.45
CA ALA A 62 20.83 -4.12 16.77
C ALA A 62 19.59 -4.57 17.57
N GLY A 63 18.50 -3.81 17.49
CA GLY A 63 17.22 -4.17 18.07
C GLY A 63 16.61 -5.43 17.44
N ILE A 64 16.57 -5.50 16.10
CA ILE A 64 16.03 -6.66 15.36
C ILE A 64 16.81 -7.94 15.71
N VAL A 65 18.14 -7.93 15.60
CA VAL A 65 18.94 -9.14 15.87
C VAL A 65 18.86 -9.55 17.34
N TYR A 66 18.77 -8.58 18.27
CA TYR A 66 18.55 -8.86 19.69
C TYR A 66 17.20 -9.55 19.92
N LYS A 67 16.11 -9.03 19.35
CA LYS A 67 14.76 -9.63 19.47
C LYS A 67 14.64 -11.00 18.81
N LEU A 68 15.48 -11.29 17.82
CA LEU A 68 15.56 -12.61 17.17
C LEU A 68 16.56 -13.56 17.83
N GLY A 69 17.32 -13.12 18.84
CA GLY A 69 18.37 -13.92 19.47
C GLY A 69 19.54 -14.24 18.55
N LEU A 70 19.84 -13.39 17.56
CA LEU A 70 20.88 -13.60 16.56
C LEU A 70 22.19 -12.91 16.93
N PRO A 71 23.35 -13.39 16.41
CA PRO A 71 24.62 -12.70 16.52
C PRO A 71 24.55 -11.26 15.98
N ARG A 72 25.43 -10.39 16.47
CA ARG A 72 25.52 -9.02 15.95
C ARG A 72 26.01 -9.03 14.50
N VAL A 73 25.42 -8.16 13.70
CA VAL A 73 25.82 -7.87 12.31
C VAL A 73 26.24 -6.41 12.20
N ARG A 74 27.37 -6.15 11.52
CA ARG A 74 27.86 -4.79 11.25
C ARG A 74 27.08 -4.17 10.10
N VAL A 75 27.02 -2.85 10.07
CA VAL A 75 26.18 -2.11 9.13
C VAL A 75 26.99 -1.00 8.51
N GLU A 76 26.83 -0.77 7.21
CA GLU A 76 27.51 0.30 6.50
C GLU A 76 26.57 0.97 5.49
N VAL A 77 26.25 2.24 5.74
CA VAL A 77 25.43 3.09 4.89
C VAL A 77 26.33 3.89 3.97
N LEU A 78 26.23 3.56 2.69
CA LEU A 78 26.97 4.14 1.59
C LEU A 78 26.13 5.23 0.90
N ALA A 79 26.82 6.21 0.31
CA ALA A 79 26.17 7.37 -0.29
C ALA A 79 25.40 7.01 -1.58
N ALA A 80 26.09 6.89 -2.71
CA ALA A 80 25.49 6.58 -4.00
C ALA A 80 25.90 5.20 -4.50
N ARG A 81 24.94 4.46 -5.04
CA ARG A 81 25.14 3.12 -5.59
C ARG A 81 26.10 3.15 -6.80
N PRO A 82 27.10 2.24 -6.89
CA PRO A 82 27.89 2.09 -8.10
C PRO A 82 27.00 1.58 -9.26
N HIS A 83 27.19 2.12 -10.45
CA HIS A 83 26.44 1.69 -11.63
C HIS A 83 27.10 0.46 -12.25
N ALA A 84 26.44 -0.69 -12.23
CA ALA A 84 26.92 -1.92 -12.88
C ALA A 84 25.94 -2.37 -13.99
N ARG A 85 26.48 -2.93 -15.08
CA ARG A 85 25.69 -3.45 -16.22
C ARG A 85 24.95 -4.77 -15.93
N TRP A 86 25.24 -5.43 -14.80
CA TRP A 86 24.84 -6.82 -14.51
C TRP A 86 23.71 -6.95 -13.48
N GLY A 87 23.10 -5.84 -13.07
CA GLY A 87 21.99 -5.83 -12.12
C GLY A 87 22.13 -4.73 -11.08
N GLU A 88 21.01 -4.43 -10.41
CA GLU A 88 20.96 -3.41 -9.37
C GLU A 88 21.14 -4.02 -7.97
N LEU A 89 22.32 -3.84 -7.37
CA LEU A 89 22.55 -4.21 -5.97
C LEU A 89 21.85 -3.20 -5.05
N HIS A 90 20.83 -3.66 -4.33
CA HIS A 90 20.06 -2.80 -3.43
C HIS A 90 20.64 -2.76 -2.03
N GLY A 91 21.06 -3.91 -1.52
CA GLY A 91 21.89 -4.08 -0.34
C GLY A 91 22.92 -5.17 -0.61
N LEU A 92 23.81 -5.41 0.34
CA LEU A 92 24.77 -6.50 0.29
C LEU A 92 25.06 -7.04 1.69
N TYR A 93 24.65 -8.28 1.93
CA TYR A 93 25.07 -9.08 3.07
C TYR A 93 26.36 -9.86 2.74
N THR A 94 27.38 -9.75 3.57
CA THR A 94 28.59 -10.57 3.51
C THR A 94 28.86 -11.30 4.82
N ALA A 95 29.17 -12.58 4.73
CA ALA A 95 29.55 -13.44 5.85
C ALA A 95 30.77 -14.28 5.48
N GLU A 96 31.94 -13.65 5.46
CA GLU A 96 33.21 -14.33 5.20
C GLU A 96 33.71 -15.06 6.46
N ARG A 97 34.33 -16.22 6.27
CA ARG A 97 34.86 -17.04 7.36
C ARG A 97 35.94 -16.27 8.12
N GLY A 98 35.72 -16.03 9.42
CA GLY A 98 36.65 -15.32 10.30
C GLY A 98 36.40 -13.79 10.38
N GLN A 99 35.43 -13.25 9.64
CA GLN A 99 35.01 -11.85 9.78
C GLN A 99 33.61 -11.76 10.39
N ALA A 100 33.36 -10.69 11.15
CA ALA A 100 32.00 -10.39 11.60
C ALA A 100 31.12 -10.05 10.40
N PRO A 101 29.90 -10.64 10.30
CA PRO A 101 29.02 -10.44 9.16
C PRO A 101 28.69 -8.95 9.01
N LYS A 102 28.45 -8.52 7.76
CA LYS A 102 28.24 -7.12 7.42
C LYS A 102 27.07 -6.96 6.46
N ILE A 103 26.25 -5.93 6.68
CA ILE A 103 25.20 -5.46 5.79
C ILE A 103 25.63 -4.10 5.25
N GLN A 104 25.63 -3.94 3.93
CA GLN A 104 25.87 -2.66 3.27
C GLN A 104 24.60 -2.19 2.56
N LEU A 105 24.28 -0.91 2.67
CA LEU A 105 23.08 -0.30 2.11
C LEU A 105 23.41 1.04 1.46
N TRP A 106 22.74 1.37 0.35
CA TRP A 106 22.89 2.68 -0.29
C TRP A 106 21.68 3.56 0.00
N MET A 107 21.92 4.76 0.54
CA MET A 107 20.84 5.69 0.85
C MET A 107 20.39 6.54 -0.35
N ARG A 108 21.15 6.57 -1.46
CA ARG A 108 20.80 7.31 -2.69
C ARG A 108 20.75 6.41 -3.93
N THR A 109 19.82 6.73 -4.82
CA THR A 109 19.63 6.06 -6.13
C THR A 109 20.87 6.20 -7.03
N ALA A 110 21.14 5.19 -7.85
CA ALA A 110 22.33 5.14 -8.72
C ALA A 110 22.38 6.27 -9.77
N LYS A 111 21.26 6.53 -10.44
CA LYS A 111 21.20 7.42 -11.60
C LYS A 111 20.95 8.89 -11.23
N GLN A 112 20.04 9.13 -10.28
CA GLN A 112 19.59 10.48 -9.93
C GLN A 112 20.21 11.01 -8.63
N LYS A 113 20.94 10.16 -7.87
CA LYS A 113 21.55 10.51 -6.55
C LYS A 113 20.56 11.07 -5.52
N ARG A 114 19.25 10.88 -5.74
CA ARG A 114 18.18 11.21 -4.79
C ARG A 114 18.13 10.17 -3.68
N VAL A 115 17.77 10.60 -2.48
CA VAL A 115 17.52 9.70 -1.35
C VAL A 115 16.43 8.70 -1.73
N VAL A 116 16.63 7.43 -1.38
CA VAL A 116 15.65 6.37 -1.64
C VAL A 116 14.43 6.54 -0.73
N ALA A 117 13.25 6.15 -1.21
CA ALA A 117 12.05 6.18 -0.38
C ALA A 117 12.23 5.31 0.87
N PHE A 118 11.72 5.75 2.01
CA PHE A 118 11.84 5.04 3.30
C PHE A 118 11.43 3.58 3.23
N ARG A 119 10.25 3.30 2.66
CA ARG A 119 9.74 1.92 2.51
C ARG A 119 10.68 1.05 1.68
N THR A 120 11.28 1.60 0.62
CA THR A 120 12.27 0.90 -0.21
C THR A 120 13.55 0.62 0.56
N TYR A 121 14.06 1.61 1.31
CA TYR A 121 15.25 1.45 2.14
C TYR A 121 15.06 0.37 3.19
N LEU A 122 13.94 0.41 3.92
CA LEU A 122 13.64 -0.55 4.97
C LEU A 122 13.45 -1.97 4.42
N ARG A 123 12.74 -2.15 3.31
CA ARG A 123 12.61 -3.49 2.70
C ARG A 123 13.95 -4.05 2.24
N THR A 124 14.80 -3.21 1.70
CA THR A 124 16.17 -3.60 1.31
C THR A 124 16.97 -4.01 2.55
N LEU A 125 16.88 -3.24 3.63
CA LEU A 125 17.50 -3.62 4.90
C LEU A 125 17.01 -5.00 5.39
N LEU A 126 15.68 -5.20 5.43
CA LEU A 126 15.09 -6.44 5.92
C LEU A 126 15.39 -7.64 5.00
N HIS A 127 15.59 -7.40 3.71
CA HIS A 127 16.11 -8.39 2.78
C HIS A 127 17.50 -8.89 3.20
N GLU A 128 18.43 -7.97 3.51
CA GLU A 128 19.77 -8.34 3.98
C GLU A 128 19.74 -9.01 5.37
N VAL A 129 18.80 -8.60 6.24
CA VAL A 129 18.53 -9.32 7.51
C VAL A 129 18.03 -10.74 7.24
N GLY A 130 17.22 -10.95 6.20
CA GLY A 130 16.80 -12.28 5.74
C GLY A 130 17.99 -13.19 5.42
N HIS A 131 19.00 -12.67 4.73
CA HIS A 131 20.24 -13.41 4.51
C HIS A 131 20.96 -13.74 5.83
N HIS A 132 21.01 -12.80 6.77
CA HIS A 132 21.58 -13.07 8.09
C HIS A 132 20.84 -14.18 8.84
N VAL A 133 19.51 -14.18 8.81
CA VAL A 133 18.63 -15.23 9.39
C VAL A 133 18.93 -16.59 8.75
N ASP A 134 19.05 -16.67 7.43
CA ASP A 134 19.32 -17.92 6.72
C ASP A 134 20.61 -18.58 7.21
N TYR A 135 21.70 -17.80 7.34
CA TYR A 135 22.98 -18.32 7.75
C TYR A 135 23.08 -18.61 9.27
N THR A 136 22.41 -17.81 10.10
CA THR A 136 22.57 -17.90 11.57
C THR A 136 21.48 -18.73 12.24
N LEU A 137 20.22 -18.41 11.98
CA LEU A 137 19.07 -19.07 12.60
C LEU A 137 18.75 -20.40 11.91
N LEU A 138 18.62 -20.37 10.58
CA LEU A 138 18.26 -21.55 9.79
C LEU A 138 19.47 -22.43 9.46
N ARG A 139 20.69 -21.89 9.64
CA ARG A 139 21.99 -22.56 9.40
C ARG A 139 22.10 -23.16 7.99
N LEU A 140 21.54 -22.46 7.01
CA LEU A 140 21.63 -22.84 5.60
C LEU A 140 23.05 -22.59 5.08
N LYS A 141 23.54 -23.48 4.22
CA LYS A 141 24.86 -23.31 3.57
C LYS A 141 24.86 -22.20 2.54
N ASP A 142 23.71 -21.96 1.90
CA ASP A 142 23.47 -20.93 0.91
C ASP A 142 22.12 -20.26 1.21
N SER A 143 22.01 -18.96 0.94
CA SER A 143 20.75 -18.23 1.06
C SER A 143 20.19 -17.95 -0.34
N TYR A 144 19.12 -18.68 -0.69
CA TYR A 144 18.42 -18.53 -1.97
C TYR A 144 17.22 -17.61 -1.81
N HIS A 145 16.98 -16.76 -2.82
CA HIS A 145 15.75 -15.96 -2.95
C HIS A 145 14.56 -16.85 -3.34
N THR A 146 14.02 -17.58 -2.36
CA THR A 146 12.84 -18.45 -2.49
C THR A 146 11.56 -17.69 -2.17
N GLN A 147 10.38 -18.30 -2.37
CA GLN A 147 9.12 -17.67 -1.99
C GLN A 147 9.06 -17.50 -0.46
N GLY A 148 9.49 -18.52 0.28
CA GLY A 148 9.64 -18.46 1.74
C GLY A 148 10.58 -17.33 2.20
N PHE A 149 11.69 -17.09 1.50
CA PHE A 149 12.60 -15.96 1.81
C PHE A 149 11.89 -14.61 1.73
N TYR A 150 11.17 -14.35 0.63
CA TYR A 150 10.42 -13.10 0.48
C TYR A 150 9.26 -12.98 1.49
N GLN A 151 8.63 -14.10 1.85
CA GLN A 151 7.61 -14.12 2.89
C GLN A 151 8.19 -13.80 4.28
N ARG A 152 9.40 -14.29 4.62
CA ARG A 152 10.10 -13.91 5.87
C ARG A 152 10.43 -12.42 5.91
N GLU A 153 10.94 -11.85 4.82
CA GLU A 153 11.16 -10.39 4.71
C GLU A 153 9.87 -9.63 4.97
N SER A 154 8.78 -10.03 4.30
CA SER A 154 7.49 -9.35 4.44
C SER A 154 6.87 -9.52 5.82
N SER A 155 7.07 -10.68 6.46
CA SER A 155 6.72 -10.95 7.86
C SER A 155 7.41 -9.96 8.81
N LEU A 156 8.74 -9.77 8.67
CA LEU A 156 9.47 -8.80 9.47
C LEU A 156 8.99 -7.37 9.19
N PHE A 157 8.74 -7.05 7.92
CA PHE A 157 8.28 -5.73 7.51
C PHE A 157 6.94 -5.37 8.15
N HIS A 158 5.95 -6.26 8.13
CA HIS A 158 4.63 -6.01 8.73
C HIS A 158 4.65 -5.94 10.27
N GLN A 159 5.61 -6.59 10.93
CA GLN A 159 5.79 -6.47 12.37
C GLN A 159 6.43 -5.12 12.77
N LEU A 160 7.36 -4.61 11.94
CA LEU A 160 8.16 -3.41 12.23
C LEU A 160 7.53 -2.11 11.74
N VAL A 161 6.89 -2.17 10.58
CA VAL A 161 6.02 -1.11 10.09
C VAL A 161 4.63 -1.60 10.40
N PRO A 162 4.05 -1.23 11.56
CA PRO A 162 2.61 -1.38 11.67
C PRO A 162 2.06 -0.65 10.45
N GLU A 163 1.16 -1.30 9.71
CA GLU A 163 0.38 -0.54 8.75
C GLU A 163 -0.06 0.69 9.52
N ARG A 164 0.33 1.90 9.07
CA ARG A 164 -0.38 3.10 9.49
C ARG A 164 -1.81 2.67 9.32
N THR A 165 -2.50 2.44 10.42
CA THR A 165 -3.82 1.90 10.38
C THR A 165 -4.57 3.05 9.74
N THR A 166 -4.72 3.03 8.41
CA THR A 166 -5.99 3.37 7.86
C THR A 166 -6.91 2.47 8.65
N THR A 167 -7.54 3.05 9.68
CA THR A 167 -8.61 2.47 10.49
C THR A 167 -9.82 2.11 9.62
N MET A 168 -9.66 2.17 8.30
CA MET A 168 -10.62 1.74 7.33
C MET A 168 -10.68 0.23 7.27
N ALA A 169 -11.90 -0.26 7.43
CA ALA A 169 -12.29 -1.61 7.10
C ALA A 169 -11.85 -1.98 5.67
N THR A 170 -11.47 -3.24 5.44
CA THR A 170 -11.24 -3.73 4.08
C THR A 170 -12.55 -3.77 3.29
N MET A 171 -12.48 -3.84 1.95
CA MET A 171 -13.68 -4.00 1.12
C MET A 171 -14.50 -5.24 1.51
N GLU A 172 -13.82 -6.31 1.92
CA GLU A 172 -14.48 -7.54 2.39
C GLU A 172 -15.17 -7.32 3.75
N ASP A 173 -14.55 -6.59 4.67
CA ASP A 173 -15.15 -6.25 5.95
C ASP A 173 -16.39 -5.37 5.78
N VAL A 174 -16.34 -4.39 4.86
CA VAL A 174 -17.50 -3.56 4.51
C VAL A 174 -18.61 -4.40 3.87
N ALA A 175 -18.26 -5.31 2.95
CA ALA A 175 -19.24 -6.18 2.29
C ALA A 175 -20.02 -7.08 3.27
N ARG A 176 -19.37 -7.52 4.37
CA ARG A 176 -20.04 -8.32 5.42
C ARG A 176 -20.97 -7.51 6.32
N GLN A 177 -20.95 -6.18 6.27
CA GLN A 177 -21.82 -5.35 7.10
C GLN A 177 -23.28 -5.41 6.63
N PRO A 178 -24.25 -5.28 7.55
CA PRO A 178 -25.65 -5.13 7.19
C PRO A 178 -25.86 -4.01 6.17
N LEU A 179 -26.75 -4.22 5.19
CA LEU A 179 -27.04 -3.23 4.15
C LEU A 179 -27.37 -1.85 4.74
N ALA A 180 -28.18 -1.80 5.80
CA ALA A 180 -28.53 -0.55 6.48
C ALA A 180 -27.29 0.21 6.99
N GLN A 181 -26.26 -0.50 7.47
CA GLN A 181 -25.01 0.12 7.92
C GLN A 181 -24.21 0.69 6.75
N ARG A 182 -24.12 -0.04 5.63
CA ARG A 182 -23.46 0.43 4.41
C ARG A 182 -24.14 1.66 3.81
N LEU A 183 -25.47 1.64 3.71
CA LEU A 183 -26.25 2.79 3.24
C LEU A 183 -26.10 4.01 4.18
N ALA A 184 -26.17 3.80 5.50
CA ALA A 184 -25.95 4.87 6.47
C ALA A 184 -24.52 5.44 6.40
N ARG A 185 -23.52 4.63 6.04
CA ARG A 185 -22.15 5.11 5.81
C ARG A 185 -22.10 6.01 4.57
N MET A 186 -22.69 5.57 3.46
CA MET A 186 -22.78 6.33 2.21
C MET A 186 -23.53 7.66 2.40
N GLU A 187 -24.56 7.68 3.24
CA GLU A 187 -25.33 8.89 3.57
C GLU A 187 -24.46 9.97 4.23
N ARG A 188 -23.53 9.58 5.11
CA ARG A 188 -22.62 10.52 5.79
C ARG A 188 -21.50 11.09 4.91
N THR A 189 -21.18 10.46 3.78
CA THR A 189 -20.01 10.82 2.98
C THR A 189 -20.00 12.29 2.55
N ALA A 190 -21.14 12.84 2.14
CA ALA A 190 -21.20 14.25 1.72
C ALA A 190 -20.97 15.25 2.87
N ASP A 191 -21.33 14.87 4.10
CA ASP A 191 -21.08 15.69 5.30
C ASP A 191 -19.61 15.60 5.72
N ASP A 192 -19.01 14.41 5.66
CA ASP A 192 -17.59 14.20 5.95
C ASP A 192 -16.70 15.01 4.98
N LEU A 193 -17.05 15.03 3.69
CA LEU A 193 -16.39 15.85 2.69
C LEU A 193 -16.56 17.34 2.99
N ALA A 194 -17.78 17.78 3.30
CA ALA A 194 -18.04 19.18 3.65
C ALA A 194 -17.18 19.63 4.84
N ALA A 195 -17.10 18.80 5.88
CA ALA A 195 -16.28 19.06 7.06
C ALA A 195 -14.79 19.15 6.73
N ALA A 196 -14.28 18.28 5.85
CA ALA A 196 -12.87 18.29 5.45
C ALA A 196 -12.50 19.51 4.59
N LEU A 197 -13.43 19.99 3.75
CA LEU A 197 -13.22 21.16 2.89
C LEU A 197 -13.41 22.49 3.64
N ALA A 198 -14.13 22.49 4.76
CA ALA A 198 -14.44 23.70 5.51
C ALA A 198 -13.16 24.45 5.96
N GLY A 199 -13.09 25.74 5.65
CA GLY A 199 -11.95 26.59 6.01
C GLY A 199 -10.68 26.41 5.17
N GLN A 200 -10.68 25.49 4.19
CA GLN A 200 -9.55 25.29 3.30
C GLN A 200 -9.49 26.39 2.23
N SER A 201 -8.28 26.85 1.90
CA SER A 201 -8.08 27.78 0.79
C SER A 201 -8.10 27.06 -0.56
N GLU A 202 -8.44 27.78 -1.63
CA GLU A 202 -8.41 27.24 -3.00
C GLU A 202 -7.02 26.68 -3.36
N ALA A 203 -5.94 27.33 -2.91
CA ALA A 203 -4.58 26.86 -3.11
C ALA A 203 -4.33 25.51 -2.40
N ALA A 204 -4.87 25.30 -1.20
CA ALA A 204 -4.76 24.02 -0.49
C ALA A 204 -5.58 22.93 -1.19
N LEU A 205 -6.80 23.24 -1.64
CA LEU A 205 -7.68 22.30 -2.34
C LEU A 205 -7.13 21.86 -3.70
N SER A 206 -6.38 22.73 -4.37
CA SER A 206 -5.75 22.50 -5.68
C SER A 206 -4.34 21.90 -5.61
N ARG A 207 -3.76 21.76 -4.41
CA ARG A 207 -2.39 21.25 -4.26
C ARG A 207 -2.38 19.72 -4.32
N ARG A 208 -1.73 19.18 -5.34
CA ARG A 208 -1.34 17.76 -5.38
C ARG A 208 -0.14 17.53 -4.44
N PRO A 209 -0.13 16.46 -3.63
CA PRO A 209 1.02 16.14 -2.77
C PRO A 209 2.24 15.67 -3.59
N ASP A 210 2.00 14.98 -4.72
CA ASP A 210 3.02 14.63 -5.71
C ASP A 210 2.38 14.40 -7.11
N PRO A 211 3.17 14.23 -8.19
CA PRO A 211 2.63 14.10 -9.55
C PRO A 211 1.69 12.90 -9.80
N LYS A 212 1.73 11.85 -8.96
CA LYS A 212 0.92 10.64 -9.09
C LYS A 212 -0.35 10.66 -8.25
N ASN A 213 -0.45 11.59 -7.30
CA ASN A 213 -1.55 11.66 -6.36
C ASN A 213 -2.43 12.88 -6.63
N TRP A 214 -3.74 12.72 -6.46
CA TRP A 214 -4.72 13.77 -6.70
C TRP A 214 -4.74 14.83 -5.60
N ALA A 215 -5.13 16.04 -5.99
CA ALA A 215 -5.47 17.10 -5.05
C ALA A 215 -6.84 16.83 -4.42
N ALA A 216 -7.12 17.44 -3.27
CA ALA A 216 -8.38 17.27 -2.55
C ALA A 216 -9.62 17.53 -3.43
N LYS A 217 -9.59 18.58 -4.26
CA LYS A 217 -10.72 18.90 -5.15
C LYS A 217 -10.92 17.91 -6.28
N GLU A 218 -9.85 17.27 -6.75
CA GLU A 218 -9.94 16.24 -7.78
C GLU A 218 -10.59 14.98 -7.23
N VAL A 219 -10.32 14.66 -5.96
CA VAL A 219 -11.01 13.58 -5.25
C VAL A 219 -12.53 13.84 -5.16
N VAL A 220 -12.94 15.08 -4.83
CA VAL A 220 -14.36 15.45 -4.77
C VAL A 220 -15.03 15.32 -6.15
N CYS A 221 -14.37 15.82 -7.21
CA CYS A 221 -14.88 15.69 -8.58
C CYS A 221 -14.98 14.22 -9.02
N HIS A 222 -14.00 13.40 -8.63
CA HIS A 222 -14.01 11.97 -8.89
C HIS A 222 -15.19 11.26 -8.23
N LEU A 223 -15.48 11.56 -6.96
CA LEU A 223 -16.64 10.99 -6.26
C LEU A 223 -17.96 11.41 -6.93
N ARG A 224 -18.10 12.68 -7.30
CA ARG A 224 -19.26 13.20 -8.06
C ARG A 224 -19.51 12.40 -9.33
N ASP A 225 -18.45 12.17 -10.12
CA ASP A 225 -18.56 11.54 -11.44
C ASP A 225 -18.72 10.01 -11.34
N THR A 226 -18.10 9.41 -10.32
CA THR A 226 -18.23 7.98 -10.05
C THR A 226 -19.64 7.62 -9.54
N GLU A 227 -20.30 8.51 -8.79
CA GLU A 227 -21.68 8.30 -8.33
C GLU A 227 -22.66 8.13 -9.50
N GLU A 228 -22.57 9.01 -10.51
CA GLU A 228 -23.35 8.92 -11.74
C GLU A 228 -23.08 7.61 -12.49
N PHE A 229 -21.81 7.20 -12.54
CA PHE A 229 -21.41 5.96 -13.18
C PHE A 229 -21.97 4.71 -12.47
N PHE A 230 -22.09 4.73 -11.13
CA PHE A 230 -22.75 3.66 -10.38
C PHE A 230 -24.26 3.62 -10.63
N MET A 231 -24.92 4.78 -10.68
CA MET A 231 -26.36 4.85 -10.95
C MET A 231 -26.72 4.22 -12.31
N VAL A 232 -25.96 4.55 -13.37
CA VAL A 232 -26.13 3.94 -14.70
C VAL A 232 -26.01 2.42 -14.65
N ARG A 233 -25.12 1.88 -13.81
CA ARG A 233 -24.97 0.42 -13.63
C ARG A 233 -26.18 -0.18 -12.93
N PHE A 234 -26.70 0.45 -11.89
CA PHE A 234 -27.89 -0.02 -11.18
C PHE A 234 -29.10 -0.06 -12.11
N GLU A 235 -29.35 1.00 -12.87
CA GLU A 235 -30.41 1.06 -13.87
C GLU A 235 -30.26 -0.02 -14.95
N SER A 236 -29.03 -0.24 -15.43
CA SER A 236 -28.73 -1.29 -16.41
C SER A 236 -29.01 -2.69 -15.84
N ILE A 237 -28.61 -2.97 -14.59
CA ILE A 237 -28.88 -4.25 -13.93
C ILE A 237 -30.39 -4.48 -13.77
N MET A 238 -31.15 -3.41 -13.54
CA MET A 238 -32.60 -3.53 -13.40
C MET A 238 -33.32 -3.71 -14.74
N ALA A 239 -32.77 -3.14 -15.82
CA ALA A 239 -33.34 -3.24 -17.16
C ALA A 239 -32.91 -4.49 -17.95
N MET A 240 -31.76 -5.08 -17.63
CA MET A 240 -31.13 -6.15 -18.42
C MET A 240 -30.64 -7.29 -17.53
N ASP A 241 -30.61 -8.51 -18.08
CA ASP A 241 -29.99 -9.65 -17.41
C ASP A 241 -28.47 -9.64 -17.64
N ASP A 242 -27.71 -9.62 -16.54
CA ASP A 242 -26.25 -9.64 -16.50
C ASP A 242 -25.55 -8.70 -17.53
N PRO A 243 -25.87 -7.39 -17.56
CA PRO A 243 -25.27 -6.45 -18.50
C PRO A 243 -23.75 -6.40 -18.34
N LYS A 244 -23.04 -6.23 -19.46
CA LYS A 244 -21.58 -6.07 -19.47
C LYS A 244 -21.23 -4.59 -19.30
N PHE A 245 -20.48 -4.26 -18.26
CA PHE A 245 -20.13 -2.86 -17.98
C PHE A 245 -18.88 -2.41 -18.72
N LEU A 246 -18.86 -1.12 -19.07
CA LEU A 246 -17.65 -0.44 -19.50
C LEU A 246 -16.69 -0.24 -18.31
N GLY A 247 -15.39 -0.18 -18.61
CA GLY A 247 -14.36 0.15 -17.63
C GLY A 247 -14.42 1.63 -17.25
N ALA A 248 -14.14 1.92 -15.97
CA ALA A 248 -13.90 3.29 -15.53
C ALA A 248 -12.43 3.65 -15.80
N HIS A 249 -12.19 4.89 -16.23
CA HIS A 249 -10.83 5.43 -16.42
C HIS A 249 -10.70 6.75 -15.65
N PRO A 250 -10.60 6.70 -14.31
CA PRO A 250 -10.70 7.89 -13.48
C PRO A 250 -9.62 8.95 -13.75
N ASP A 251 -8.37 8.54 -13.97
CA ASP A 251 -7.28 9.46 -14.30
C ASP A 251 -7.54 10.21 -15.61
N ARG A 252 -8.06 9.50 -16.61
CA ARG A 252 -8.44 10.07 -17.89
C ARG A 252 -9.60 11.06 -17.74
N TRP A 253 -10.60 10.75 -16.92
CA TRP A 253 -11.69 11.67 -16.63
C TRP A 253 -11.21 12.92 -15.92
N ALA A 254 -10.28 12.79 -14.98
CA ALA A 254 -9.72 13.94 -14.26
C ALA A 254 -9.02 14.93 -15.22
N GLU A 255 -8.28 14.41 -16.20
CA GLU A 255 -7.64 15.20 -17.25
C GLU A 255 -8.67 15.82 -18.22
N GLU A 256 -9.53 14.99 -18.82
CA GLU A 256 -10.49 15.42 -19.86
C GLU A 256 -11.53 16.42 -19.31
N ARG A 257 -12.00 16.21 -18.07
CA ARG A 257 -12.99 17.06 -17.39
C ARG A 257 -12.34 18.17 -16.55
N GLN A 258 -11.01 18.28 -16.62
CA GLN A 258 -10.22 19.34 -16.00
C GLN A 258 -10.54 19.55 -14.51
N TYR A 259 -10.48 18.50 -13.70
CA TYR A 259 -10.93 18.53 -12.30
C TYR A 259 -10.31 19.67 -11.48
N LEU A 260 -9.02 19.98 -11.67
CA LEU A 260 -8.36 21.09 -10.97
C LEU A 260 -9.00 22.46 -11.23
N ARG A 261 -9.69 22.64 -12.36
CA ARG A 261 -10.39 23.89 -12.72
C ARG A 261 -11.82 23.97 -12.18
N ASN A 262 -12.35 22.88 -11.62
CA ASN A 262 -13.71 22.86 -11.09
C ASN A 262 -13.75 23.61 -9.74
N ASP A 263 -14.91 24.15 -9.39
CA ASP A 263 -15.17 24.64 -8.04
C ASP A 263 -15.49 23.46 -7.10
N ALA A 264 -14.78 23.35 -5.99
CA ALA A 264 -14.90 22.20 -5.09
C ALA A 264 -16.26 22.16 -4.37
N ALA A 265 -16.83 23.32 -4.04
CA ALA A 265 -18.13 23.40 -3.37
C ALA A 265 -19.27 23.01 -4.32
N ALA A 266 -19.21 23.47 -5.58
CA ALA A 266 -20.16 23.06 -6.62
C ALA A 266 -20.07 21.55 -6.91
N ALA A 267 -18.85 21.00 -6.99
CA ALA A 267 -18.66 19.56 -7.17
C ALA A 267 -19.24 18.75 -6.00
N LEU A 268 -19.02 19.21 -4.76
CA LEU A 268 -19.60 18.58 -3.56
C LEU A 268 -21.14 18.67 -3.53
N ALA A 269 -21.72 19.81 -3.92
CA ALA A 269 -23.17 19.96 -3.99
C ALA A 269 -23.80 19.01 -5.03
N ALA A 270 -23.16 18.86 -6.19
CA ALA A 270 -23.57 17.90 -7.21
C ALA A 270 -23.44 16.45 -6.72
N PHE A 271 -22.33 16.11 -6.04
CA PHE A 271 -22.17 14.79 -5.42
C PHE A 271 -23.25 14.50 -4.39
N ARG A 272 -23.54 15.44 -3.49
CA ARG A 272 -24.59 15.30 -2.46
C ARG A 272 -25.96 14.99 -3.08
N THR A 273 -26.30 15.70 -4.16
CA THR A 273 -27.58 15.50 -4.87
C THR A 273 -27.63 14.08 -5.47
N ARG A 274 -26.60 13.68 -6.23
CA ARG A 274 -26.51 12.35 -6.83
C ARG A 274 -26.51 11.23 -5.80
N ARG A 275 -25.83 11.42 -4.68
CA ARG A 275 -25.79 10.46 -3.57
C ARG A 275 -27.19 10.27 -2.97
N GLN A 276 -27.95 11.34 -2.80
CA GLN A 276 -29.32 11.22 -2.31
C GLN A 276 -30.20 10.43 -3.29
N GLU A 277 -30.09 10.71 -4.59
CA GLU A 277 -30.80 9.96 -5.64
C GLU A 277 -30.46 8.46 -5.61
N SER A 278 -29.17 8.12 -5.52
CA SER A 278 -28.71 6.73 -5.37
C SER A 278 -29.28 6.06 -4.12
N LEU A 279 -29.25 6.75 -2.97
CA LEU A 279 -29.78 6.21 -1.70
C LEU A 279 -31.28 5.98 -1.76
N ASP A 280 -32.04 6.93 -2.32
CA ASP A 280 -33.49 6.81 -2.48
C ASP A 280 -33.86 5.70 -3.45
N TYR A 281 -33.06 5.49 -4.50
CA TYR A 281 -33.21 4.37 -5.42
C TYR A 281 -32.96 3.03 -4.70
N LEU A 282 -31.82 2.89 -4.02
CA LEU A 282 -31.42 1.65 -3.34
C LEU A 282 -32.39 1.27 -2.21
N LYS A 283 -32.93 2.25 -1.47
CA LYS A 283 -33.92 2.03 -0.40
C LYS A 283 -35.26 1.50 -0.92
N LYS A 284 -35.57 1.65 -2.22
CA LYS A 284 -36.82 1.16 -2.84
C LYS A 284 -36.71 -0.25 -3.43
N LEU A 285 -35.49 -0.80 -3.53
CA LEU A 285 -35.28 -2.14 -4.10
C LEU A 285 -35.79 -3.23 -3.17
N ALA A 286 -36.40 -4.27 -3.74
CA ALA A 286 -36.76 -5.46 -2.98
C ALA A 286 -35.50 -6.28 -2.64
N PRO A 287 -35.53 -7.12 -1.59
CA PRO A 287 -34.37 -7.97 -1.23
C PRO A 287 -33.89 -8.91 -2.35
N GLY A 288 -34.76 -9.28 -3.29
CA GLY A 288 -34.41 -10.06 -4.46
C GLY A 288 -33.64 -9.26 -5.52
N ASP A 289 -33.96 -7.98 -5.68
CA ASP A 289 -33.32 -7.09 -6.66
C ASP A 289 -31.84 -6.87 -6.35
N LEU A 290 -31.49 -6.83 -5.06
CA LEU A 290 -30.10 -6.67 -4.61
C LEU A 290 -29.16 -7.79 -5.10
N ARG A 291 -29.71 -8.98 -5.43
CA ARG A 291 -28.95 -10.12 -5.96
C ARG A 291 -28.80 -10.10 -7.48
N ARG A 292 -29.54 -9.24 -8.17
CA ARG A 292 -29.33 -8.98 -9.59
C ARG A 292 -27.96 -8.35 -9.78
N GLY A 293 -27.34 -8.61 -10.92
CA GLY A 293 -25.96 -8.21 -11.16
C GLY A 293 -25.64 -8.02 -12.62
N GLY A 294 -24.39 -7.68 -12.88
CA GLY A 294 -23.81 -7.54 -14.21
C GLY A 294 -22.34 -7.90 -14.21
N ILE A 295 -21.72 -7.95 -15.38
CA ILE A 295 -20.35 -8.39 -15.57
C ILE A 295 -19.40 -7.18 -15.55
N HIS A 296 -18.64 -7.04 -14.47
CA HIS A 296 -17.57 -6.06 -14.33
C HIS A 296 -16.32 -6.54 -15.08
N PRO A 297 -15.66 -5.68 -15.89
CA PRO A 297 -14.55 -6.09 -16.77
C PRO A 297 -13.35 -6.70 -16.03
N VAL A 298 -13.15 -6.33 -14.77
CA VAL A 298 -12.02 -6.81 -13.95
C VAL A 298 -12.45 -7.79 -12.86
N ARG A 299 -13.68 -7.66 -12.34
CA ARG A 299 -14.11 -8.36 -11.11
C ARG A 299 -15.07 -9.52 -11.40
N GLY A 300 -15.42 -9.74 -12.66
CA GLY A 300 -16.42 -10.73 -13.03
C GLY A 300 -17.82 -10.26 -12.63
N ARG A 301 -18.71 -11.20 -12.34
CA ARG A 301 -20.10 -10.89 -11.99
C ARG A 301 -20.16 -10.17 -10.64
N MET A 302 -20.79 -9.00 -10.61
CA MET A 302 -21.04 -8.21 -9.41
C MET A 302 -22.53 -7.90 -9.28
N THR A 303 -23.08 -8.12 -8.09
CA THR A 303 -24.47 -7.79 -7.75
C THR A 303 -24.63 -6.32 -7.35
N ILE A 304 -25.87 -5.83 -7.27
CA ILE A 304 -26.16 -4.51 -6.69
C ILE A 304 -25.62 -4.44 -5.26
N ASP A 305 -25.79 -5.52 -4.47
CA ASP A 305 -25.27 -5.57 -3.10
C ASP A 305 -23.74 -5.45 -3.03
N ASP A 306 -23.02 -6.12 -3.94
CA ASP A 306 -21.55 -6.02 -4.05
C ASP A 306 -21.13 -4.59 -4.40
N PHE A 307 -21.86 -3.92 -5.28
CA PHE A 307 -21.60 -2.53 -5.65
C PHE A 307 -21.86 -1.56 -4.50
N VAL A 308 -22.90 -1.77 -3.69
CA VAL A 308 -23.14 -0.97 -2.48
C VAL A 308 -21.98 -1.13 -1.48
N GLY A 309 -21.49 -2.36 -1.30
CA GLY A 309 -20.28 -2.61 -0.49
C GLY A 309 -19.04 -1.90 -1.05
N LEU A 310 -18.85 -1.96 -2.37
CA LEU A 310 -17.77 -1.27 -3.06
C LEU A 310 -17.87 0.25 -2.89
N MET A 311 -19.05 0.84 -3.06
CA MET A 311 -19.27 2.29 -2.92
C MET A 311 -18.94 2.78 -1.51
N ALA A 312 -19.43 2.11 -0.47
CA ALA A 312 -19.15 2.49 0.91
C ALA A 312 -17.65 2.43 1.25
N TRP A 313 -16.94 1.39 0.80
CA TRP A 313 -15.49 1.29 0.97
C TRP A 313 -14.73 2.33 0.14
N HIS A 314 -15.19 2.58 -1.08
CA HIS A 314 -14.60 3.53 -2.03
C HIS A 314 -14.64 4.97 -1.51
N ASP A 315 -15.76 5.35 -0.89
CA ASP A 315 -15.92 6.64 -0.20
C ASP A 315 -14.87 6.83 0.90
N ASP A 316 -14.73 5.86 1.80
CA ASP A 316 -13.76 5.92 2.89
C ASP A 316 -12.33 6.07 2.35
N ASN A 317 -12.00 5.33 1.29
CA ASN A 317 -10.68 5.35 0.68
C ASN A 317 -10.34 6.74 0.11
N HIS A 318 -11.33 7.38 -0.50
CA HIS A 318 -11.16 8.72 -1.06
C HIS A 318 -11.23 9.83 0.00
N ILE A 319 -12.00 9.66 1.07
CA ILE A 319 -11.94 10.59 2.21
C ILE A 319 -10.55 10.57 2.86
N ASP A 320 -9.95 9.39 3.03
CA ASP A 320 -8.57 9.28 3.52
C ASP A 320 -7.56 9.93 2.56
N GLN A 321 -7.66 9.65 1.25
CA GLN A 321 -6.83 10.29 0.23
C GLN A 321 -6.96 11.82 0.26
N LEU A 322 -8.19 12.34 0.40
CA LEU A 322 -8.45 13.77 0.48
C LEU A 322 -7.77 14.39 1.70
N LYS A 323 -7.89 13.77 2.87
CA LYS A 323 -7.24 14.25 4.11
C LYS A 323 -5.72 14.28 3.96
N ARG A 324 -5.14 13.20 3.43
CA ARG A 324 -3.68 13.14 3.15
C ARG A 324 -3.24 14.24 2.19
N ALA A 325 -4.00 14.51 1.13
CA ALA A 325 -3.71 15.60 0.19
C ALA A 325 -3.75 16.98 0.85
N LEU A 326 -4.73 17.24 1.73
CA LEU A 326 -4.81 18.49 2.50
C LEU A 326 -3.59 18.67 3.42
N ASP A 327 -3.11 17.57 4.03
CA ASP A 327 -1.89 17.54 4.84
C ASP A 327 -0.60 17.61 4.00
N GLY A 328 -0.70 17.58 2.66
CA GLY A 328 0.44 17.58 1.74
C GLY A 328 1.19 16.25 1.71
N THR A 329 0.53 15.16 2.13
CA THR A 329 1.10 13.81 2.17
C THR A 329 0.49 12.92 1.08
N ALA A 330 1.34 12.03 0.55
CA ALA A 330 1.03 11.13 -0.56
C ALA A 330 0.31 9.86 -0.12
#